data_AF-A0A915UFE3-F1
#
_entry.id   AF-A0A915UFE3-F1
#
_cell.length_a   1.000
_cell.length_b   1.000
_cell.length_c   1.000
_cell.angle_alpha   90.00
_cell.angle_beta   90.00
_cell.angle_gamma   90.00
#
_symmetry.space_group_name_H-M   'P 1'
#
loop_
_entity.id
_entity.type
_entity.pdbx_description
1 polymer ?
#
loop_
_entity_poly.entity_id
_entity_poly.type
_entity_poly.pdbx_seq_one_letter_code
_entity_poly.pdbx_strand_id
1 'polypeptide(L)'
;MTTAPLAGSARALSRATRLQRAIHALRTEGDTRGRESLAIGLGLMIGCTPFWGVHFGLCWLLGRMLRLNRLKMYLAANVINPLIVPPLFYAEVQAGALVRRGHFLSLSWDMLSADRIWAFGADLVVGSVVVGVIVGLAGGIVTWAARRPATDPFFQLLVRRASDRYLDSGITAWEFARGKLSGDPVYAAALSIAFPAATGTLLDIGCGQGLTLALVAEAQQTAREGAWDTSRPDPPQFDRLVGVELRPRIARIAARALEHEAEVVSADAREAGLPGADVVLLFDVLHMLPDDGQRALLRAVHAALGPTGRVLVREADASAGWRYRMVRLGNRLKALVTGSWRQRFLFRTSADWRRVLHEEGFVPHVEPMGSGTPFANVLITAGVRERR
;
A
#
# COMPACT_ATOMS: atom_id res chain seq x y z
N MET A 1 4.45 -9.89 20.32
CA MET A 1 3.94 -10.39 19.03
C MET A 1 5.07 -10.96 18.20
N THR A 2 4.88 -12.16 17.65
CA THR A 2 5.84 -12.75 16.71
C THR A 2 5.78 -11.97 15.39
N THR A 3 6.92 -11.62 14.82
CA THR A 3 7.00 -10.98 13.48
C THR A 3 7.29 -11.99 12.37
N ALA A 4 7.32 -13.28 12.74
CA ALA A 4 7.54 -14.39 11.84
C ALA A 4 6.40 -14.50 10.82
N PRO A 5 6.69 -14.93 9.59
CA PRO A 5 5.65 -15.24 8.62
C PRO A 5 4.83 -16.43 9.12
N LEU A 6 3.52 -16.37 8.84
CA LEU A 6 2.61 -17.49 9.08
C LEU A 6 2.58 -18.41 7.85
N ALA A 7 1.88 -19.54 7.94
CA ALA A 7 1.96 -20.59 6.94
C ALA A 7 1.77 -20.08 5.49
N GLY A 8 0.77 -19.22 5.23
CA GLY A 8 0.55 -18.64 3.90
C GLY A 8 1.70 -17.75 3.40
N SER A 9 2.11 -16.76 4.19
CA SER A 9 3.25 -15.89 3.85
C SER A 9 4.58 -16.65 3.77
N ALA A 10 4.79 -17.65 4.62
CA ALA A 10 5.98 -18.50 4.61
C ALA A 10 6.08 -19.34 3.33
N ARG A 11 4.96 -19.91 2.86
CA ARG A 11 4.91 -20.66 1.58
C ARG A 11 5.21 -19.75 0.39
N ALA A 12 4.64 -18.56 0.32
CA ALA A 12 4.94 -17.61 -0.76
C ALA A 12 6.42 -17.19 -0.75
N LEU A 13 6.99 -16.93 0.43
CA LEU A 13 8.42 -16.62 0.58
C LEU A 13 9.32 -17.78 0.11
N SER A 14 8.95 -19.04 0.37
CA SER A 14 9.76 -20.19 -0.05
C SER A 14 9.74 -20.43 -1.57
N ARG A 15 8.59 -20.20 -2.22
CA ARG A 15 8.43 -20.32 -3.68
C ARG A 15 8.96 -19.12 -4.47
N ALA A 16 9.13 -17.97 -3.82
CA ALA A 16 9.66 -16.77 -4.47
C ALA A 16 11.10 -16.99 -4.97
N THR A 17 11.36 -16.52 -6.19
CA THR A 17 12.68 -16.53 -6.81
C THR A 17 13.70 -15.81 -5.93
N ARG A 18 15.00 -16.13 -6.10
CA ARG A 18 16.08 -15.45 -5.36
C ARG A 18 16.04 -13.93 -5.57
N LEU A 19 15.74 -13.48 -6.79
CA LEU A 19 15.61 -12.07 -7.12
C LEU A 19 14.43 -11.42 -6.38
N GLN A 20 13.25 -12.05 -6.38
CA GLN A 20 12.09 -11.54 -5.65
C GLN A 20 12.37 -11.42 -4.14
N ARG A 21 12.98 -12.44 -3.53
CA ARG A 21 13.37 -12.39 -2.11
C ARG A 21 14.41 -11.31 -1.83
N ALA A 22 15.39 -11.12 -2.72
CA ALA A 22 16.38 -10.05 -2.58
C ALA A 22 15.74 -8.66 -2.65
N ILE A 23 14.84 -8.43 -3.61
CA ILE A 23 14.11 -7.16 -3.73
C ILE A 23 13.21 -6.93 -2.51
N HIS A 24 12.47 -7.96 -2.08
CA HIS A 24 11.64 -7.91 -0.88
C HIS A 24 12.44 -7.54 0.36
N ALA A 25 13.60 -8.19 0.56
CA ALA A 25 14.49 -7.91 1.67
C ALA A 25 15.00 -6.46 1.63
N LEU A 26 15.46 -5.98 0.47
CA LEU A 26 15.91 -4.59 0.31
C LEU A 26 14.78 -3.57 0.53
N ARG A 27 13.55 -3.91 0.14
CA ARG A 27 12.37 -3.05 0.30
C ARG A 27 11.88 -2.97 1.75
N THR A 28 12.03 -4.04 2.52
CA THR A 28 11.52 -4.15 3.89
C THR A 28 12.59 -3.97 4.97
N GLU A 29 13.86 -3.92 4.59
CA GLU A 29 14.99 -3.66 5.50
C GLU A 29 14.81 -2.33 6.22
N GLY A 30 14.95 -2.34 7.55
CA GLY A 30 14.94 -1.11 8.35
C GLY A 30 13.67 -0.27 8.26
N ASP A 31 12.50 -0.85 7.97
CA ASP A 31 11.21 -0.13 7.77
C ASP A 31 10.59 0.49 9.04
N THR A 32 11.42 0.83 10.04
CA THR A 32 10.97 1.65 11.17
C THR A 32 11.18 3.12 10.83
N ARG A 33 10.29 3.98 11.33
CA ARG A 33 10.35 5.44 11.14
C ARG A 33 11.77 5.99 11.41
N GLY A 34 12.37 5.62 12.55
CA GLY A 34 13.70 6.10 12.92
C GLY A 34 14.82 5.59 12.02
N ARG A 35 14.83 4.29 11.68
CA ARG A 35 15.87 3.72 10.81
C ARG A 35 15.77 4.24 9.39
N GLU A 36 14.57 4.48 8.90
CA GLU A 36 14.38 5.04 7.58
C GLU A 36 14.80 6.50 7.48
N SER A 37 14.42 7.33 8.45
CA SER A 37 14.88 8.72 8.53
C SER A 37 16.40 8.80 8.60
N LEU A 38 17.03 7.91 9.38
CA LEU A 38 18.49 7.81 9.44
C LEU A 38 19.09 7.33 8.11
N ALA A 39 18.45 6.37 7.43
CA ALA A 39 18.89 5.89 6.12
C ALA A 39 18.87 7.00 5.06
N ILE A 40 17.79 7.79 5.00
CA ILE A 40 17.68 8.94 4.10
C ILE A 40 18.70 10.02 4.45
N GLY A 41 18.82 10.39 5.74
CA GLY A 41 19.76 11.41 6.19
C GLY A 41 21.22 11.05 5.89
N LEU A 42 21.64 9.81 6.21
CA LEU A 42 22.99 9.32 5.88
C LEU A 42 23.20 9.23 4.37
N GLY A 43 22.19 8.81 3.60
CA GLY A 43 22.27 8.78 2.15
C GLY A 43 22.53 10.17 1.57
N LEU A 44 21.76 11.18 1.98
CA LEU A 44 21.96 12.57 1.55
C LEU A 44 23.34 13.10 1.96
N MET A 45 23.78 12.82 3.19
CA MET A 45 25.13 13.19 3.66
C MET A 45 26.23 12.56 2.79
N ILE A 46 26.11 11.26 2.47
CA ILE A 46 27.04 10.56 1.57
C ILE A 46 27.03 11.20 0.18
N GLY A 47 25.86 11.57 -0.34
CA GLY A 47 25.75 12.22 -1.65
C GLY A 47 26.44 13.58 -1.73
N CYS A 48 26.57 14.31 -0.61
CA CYS A 48 27.35 15.56 -0.54
C CYS A 48 28.86 15.33 -0.57
N THR A 49 29.34 14.09 -0.36
CA THR A 49 30.78 13.86 -0.36
C THR A 49 31.35 13.90 -1.78
N PRO A 50 32.57 14.44 -1.98
CA PRO A 50 33.22 14.47 -3.29
C PRO A 50 33.74 13.09 -3.74
N PHE A 51 33.29 12.00 -3.11
CA PHE A 51 33.69 10.62 -3.37
C PHE A 51 32.83 9.95 -4.46
N TRP A 52 32.76 10.61 -5.62
CA TRP A 52 32.01 10.13 -6.78
C TRP A 52 32.47 8.73 -7.20
N GLY A 53 31.52 7.83 -7.42
CA GLY A 53 31.79 6.44 -7.82
C GLY A 53 31.96 5.46 -6.66
N VAL A 54 32.19 5.90 -5.42
CA VAL A 54 32.25 5.00 -4.24
C VAL A 54 31.04 5.10 -3.33
N HIS A 55 30.09 6.00 -3.60
CA HIS A 55 28.86 6.16 -2.82
C HIS A 55 28.06 4.86 -2.66
N PHE A 56 28.03 4.00 -3.68
CA PHE A 56 27.40 2.67 -3.58
C PHE A 56 28.02 1.82 -2.45
N GLY A 57 29.35 1.74 -2.42
CA GLY A 57 30.08 0.98 -1.39
C GLY A 57 29.88 1.55 0.00
N LEU A 58 29.92 2.88 0.14
CA LEU A 58 29.65 3.57 1.40
C LEU A 58 28.22 3.30 1.91
N CYS A 59 27.22 3.46 1.06
CA CYS A 59 25.82 3.19 1.41
C CYS A 59 25.61 1.73 1.79
N TRP A 60 26.26 0.80 1.07
CA TRP A 60 26.13 -0.63 1.34
C TRP A 60 26.79 -1.04 2.66
N LEU A 61 28.01 -0.56 2.92
CA LEU A 61 28.77 -0.85 4.13
C LEU A 61 28.07 -0.26 5.37
N LEU A 62 27.79 1.05 5.35
CA LEU A 62 27.15 1.72 6.47
C LEU A 62 25.72 1.23 6.69
N GLY A 63 24.96 1.00 5.61
CA GLY A 63 23.63 0.41 5.70
C GLY A 63 23.65 -0.98 6.34
N ARG A 64 24.62 -1.82 6.01
CA ARG A 64 24.79 -3.14 6.66
C ARG A 64 25.19 -3.02 8.13
N MET A 65 26.18 -2.18 8.45
CA MET A 65 26.68 -2.00 9.82
C MET A 65 25.58 -1.48 10.76
N LEU A 66 24.80 -0.52 10.29
CA LEU A 66 23.76 0.16 11.07
C LEU A 66 22.37 -0.50 10.94
N ARG A 67 22.26 -1.58 10.14
CA ARG A 67 20.99 -2.29 9.84
C ARG A 67 19.91 -1.34 9.28
N LEU A 68 20.32 -0.47 8.36
CA LEU A 68 19.48 0.52 7.69
C LEU A 68 19.07 0.05 6.29
N ASN A 69 18.03 0.67 5.73
CA ASN A 69 17.59 0.36 4.38
C ASN A 69 18.64 0.80 3.34
N ARG A 70 19.40 -0.15 2.81
CA ARG A 70 20.50 0.12 1.86
C ARG A 70 19.99 0.73 0.56
N LEU A 71 18.82 0.31 0.08
CA LEU A 71 18.21 0.83 -1.14
C LEU A 71 17.83 2.30 -0.99
N LYS A 72 17.13 2.67 0.09
CA LYS A 72 16.72 4.06 0.34
C LYS A 72 17.92 4.97 0.57
N MET A 73 18.93 4.50 1.29
CA MET A 73 20.18 5.24 1.50
C MET A 73 20.89 5.53 0.17
N TYR A 74 21.02 4.52 -0.71
CA TYR A 74 21.62 4.71 -2.02
C TYR A 74 20.81 5.67 -2.90
N LEU A 75 19.48 5.53 -2.95
CA LEU A 75 18.63 6.45 -3.71
C LEU A 75 18.74 7.89 -3.20
N ALA A 76 18.81 8.08 -1.87
CA ALA A 76 19.01 9.39 -1.26
C ALA A 76 20.37 10.01 -1.64
N ALA A 77 21.44 9.23 -1.64
CA ALA A 77 22.76 9.69 -2.09
C ALA A 77 22.76 10.17 -3.56
N ASN A 78 21.90 9.60 -4.40
CA ASN A 78 21.79 9.94 -5.82
C ASN A 78 20.75 11.04 -6.11
N VAL A 79 20.12 11.64 -5.10
CA VAL A 79 19.28 12.84 -5.29
C VAL A 79 20.15 13.98 -5.83
N ILE A 80 21.40 14.03 -5.41
CA ILE A 80 22.41 14.99 -5.86
C ILE A 80 22.81 14.61 -7.29
N ASN A 81 22.22 15.33 -8.24
CA ASN A 81 22.36 15.13 -9.68
C ASN A 81 23.13 16.31 -10.30
N PRO A 82 23.52 16.24 -11.59
CA PRO A 82 24.34 17.28 -12.22
C PRO A 82 23.77 18.72 -12.17
N LEU A 83 22.47 18.90 -11.93
CA LEU A 83 21.87 20.23 -11.75
C LEU A 83 22.07 20.78 -10.34
N ILE A 84 22.16 19.90 -9.33
CA ILE A 84 22.36 20.26 -7.92
C ILE A 84 23.86 20.41 -7.61
N VAL A 85 24.72 19.71 -8.33
CA VAL A 85 26.17 19.70 -8.08
C VAL A 85 26.81 21.10 -8.12
N PRO A 86 26.60 21.96 -9.13
CA PRO A 86 27.25 23.27 -9.16
C PRO A 86 26.98 24.16 -7.93
N PRO A 87 25.72 24.40 -7.51
CA PRO A 87 25.47 25.18 -6.30
C PRO A 87 25.90 24.47 -5.02
N LEU A 88 25.81 23.13 -4.97
CA LEU A 88 26.29 22.35 -3.83
C LEU A 88 27.81 22.48 -3.65
N PHE A 89 28.56 22.28 -4.72
CA PHE A 89 30.01 22.38 -4.74
C PHE A 89 30.50 23.78 -4.34
N TYR A 90 29.81 24.82 -4.82
CA TYR A 90 30.03 26.19 -4.37
C TYR A 90 29.84 26.32 -2.86
N ALA A 91 28.70 25.84 -2.33
CA ALA A 91 28.41 25.92 -0.90
C ALA A 91 29.44 25.16 -0.05
N GLU A 92 29.89 23.99 -0.51
CA GLU A 92 30.89 23.17 0.16
C GLU A 92 32.23 23.90 0.25
N VAL A 93 32.77 24.37 -0.87
CA VAL A 93 34.05 25.10 -0.89
C VAL A 93 33.98 26.34 0.01
N GLN A 94 32.87 27.08 -0.03
CA GLN A 94 32.66 28.25 0.82
C GLN A 94 32.58 27.90 2.30
N ALA A 95 31.83 26.85 2.66
CA ALA A 95 31.74 26.38 4.04
C ALA A 95 33.09 25.89 4.57
N GLY A 96 33.84 25.15 3.74
CA GLY A 96 35.15 24.65 4.10
C GLY A 96 36.17 25.76 4.33
N ALA A 97 36.19 26.76 3.45
CA ALA A 97 37.03 27.93 3.63
C ALA A 97 36.65 28.76 4.86
N LEU A 98 35.35 28.94 5.11
CA LEU A 98 34.90 29.62 6.31
C LEU A 98 35.37 28.89 7.58
N VAL A 99 35.26 27.55 7.61
CA VAL A 99 35.71 26.74 8.76
C VAL A 99 37.23 26.73 8.91
N ARG A 100 37.99 26.62 7.81
CA ARG A 100 39.44 26.48 7.85
C ARG A 100 40.19 27.80 7.96
N ARG A 101 39.62 28.89 7.43
CA ARG A 101 40.28 30.19 7.23
C ARG A 101 39.54 31.36 7.87
N GLY A 102 38.28 31.18 8.27
CA GLY A 102 37.47 32.22 8.92
C GLY A 102 36.77 33.18 7.97
N HIS A 103 36.90 33.02 6.64
CA HIS A 103 36.24 33.87 5.65
C HIS A 103 35.88 33.08 4.38
N PHE A 104 34.95 33.63 3.59
CA PHE A 104 34.57 33.08 2.29
C PHE A 104 35.70 33.23 1.26
N LEU A 105 35.76 32.30 0.30
CA LEU A 105 36.68 32.39 -0.85
C LEU A 105 36.10 33.30 -1.93
N SER A 106 36.96 34.11 -2.51
CA SER A 106 36.72 34.79 -3.78
C SER A 106 37.10 33.83 -4.91
N LEU A 107 36.14 33.11 -5.48
CA LEU A 107 36.44 32.09 -6.49
C LEU A 107 37.09 32.69 -7.75
N SER A 108 38.28 32.20 -8.07
CA SER A 108 39.08 32.63 -9.21
C SER A 108 39.86 31.44 -9.80
N TRP A 109 40.19 31.53 -11.10
CA TRP A 109 40.85 30.43 -11.83
C TRP A 109 42.23 30.07 -11.29
N ASP A 110 42.89 31.00 -10.64
CA ASP A 110 44.23 30.84 -10.07
C ASP A 110 44.25 29.89 -8.86
N MET A 111 43.09 29.57 -8.27
CA MET A 111 42.93 28.55 -7.22
C MET A 111 43.18 27.11 -7.72
N LEU A 112 43.10 26.88 -9.03
CA LEU A 112 43.39 25.59 -9.65
C LEU A 112 44.87 25.40 -10.00
N SER A 113 45.76 26.31 -9.57
CA SER A 113 47.20 26.14 -9.72
C SER A 113 47.71 24.96 -8.87
N ALA A 114 48.83 24.35 -9.29
CA ALA A 114 49.43 23.21 -8.61
C ALA A 114 49.69 23.47 -7.11
N ASP A 115 49.99 24.72 -6.75
CA ASP A 115 50.29 25.12 -5.37
C ASP A 115 49.04 25.28 -4.49
N ARG A 116 47.87 25.52 -5.09
CA ARG A 116 46.62 25.85 -4.36
C ARG A 116 45.52 24.81 -4.48
N ILE A 117 45.64 23.88 -5.44
CA ILE A 117 44.66 22.83 -5.67
C ILE A 117 44.45 21.93 -4.45
N TRP A 118 45.50 21.67 -3.66
CA TRP A 118 45.38 20.91 -2.41
C TRP A 118 44.64 21.66 -1.32
N ALA A 119 44.88 22.96 -1.21
CA ALA A 119 44.18 23.81 -0.25
C ALA A 119 42.69 23.90 -0.61
N PHE A 120 42.39 24.05 -1.90
CA PHE A 120 41.03 24.02 -2.45
C PHE A 120 40.34 22.67 -2.21
N GLY A 121 41.03 21.55 -2.51
CA GLY A 121 40.51 20.20 -2.26
C GLY A 121 40.23 19.94 -0.79
N ALA A 122 41.07 20.43 0.13
CA ALA A 122 40.82 20.31 1.56
C ALA A 122 39.66 21.21 2.03
N ASP A 123 39.44 22.38 1.40
CA ASP A 123 38.25 23.22 1.66
C ASP A 123 37.00 22.46 1.21
N LEU A 124 37.02 21.86 0.02
CA LEU A 124 35.94 21.01 -0.48
C LEU A 124 35.64 19.83 0.46
N VAL A 125 36.66 19.10 0.94
CA VAL A 125 36.45 17.95 1.84
C VAL A 125 35.84 18.40 3.17
N VAL A 126 36.41 19.42 3.83
CA VAL A 126 35.85 19.93 5.10
C VAL A 126 34.45 20.49 4.89
N GLY A 127 34.25 21.23 3.80
CA GLY A 127 32.98 21.76 3.35
C GLY A 127 31.90 20.71 3.17
N SER A 128 32.23 19.61 2.47
CA SER A 128 31.33 18.50 2.21
C SER A 128 30.85 17.81 3.49
N VAL A 129 31.71 17.75 4.53
CA VAL A 129 31.30 17.22 5.85
C VAL A 129 30.30 18.17 6.50
N VAL A 130 30.57 19.48 6.50
CA VAL A 130 29.68 20.49 7.12
C VAL A 130 28.33 20.53 6.41
N VAL A 131 28.35 20.72 5.09
CA VAL A 131 27.14 20.78 4.26
C VAL A 131 26.39 19.44 4.30
N GLY A 132 27.11 18.32 4.18
CA GLY A 132 26.53 16.98 4.25
C GLY A 132 25.82 16.69 5.57
N VAL A 133 26.39 17.11 6.71
CA VAL A 133 25.72 16.98 8.02
C VAL A 133 24.44 17.82 8.07
N ILE A 134 24.48 19.07 7.60
CA ILE A 134 23.31 19.95 7.58
C ILE A 134 22.20 19.37 6.69
N VAL A 135 22.52 19.00 5.46
CA VAL A 135 21.57 18.42 4.49
C VAL A 135 21.05 17.08 4.98
N GLY A 136 21.92 16.23 5.53
CA GLY A 136 21.56 14.94 6.09
C GLY A 136 20.62 15.04 7.29
N LEU A 137 20.90 15.93 8.24
CA LEU A 137 20.03 16.20 9.38
C LEU A 137 18.68 16.77 8.93
N ALA A 138 18.68 17.76 8.04
CA ALA A 138 17.46 18.35 7.50
C ALA A 138 16.61 17.28 6.80
N GLY A 139 17.20 16.49 5.91
CA GLY A 139 16.50 15.42 5.20
C GLY A 139 15.99 14.31 6.12
N GLY A 140 16.77 13.94 7.15
CA GLY A 140 16.35 12.99 8.18
C GLY A 140 15.16 13.50 9.00
N ILE A 141 15.19 14.77 9.44
CA ILE A 141 14.11 15.42 10.18
C ILE A 141 12.85 15.52 9.30
N VAL A 142 12.97 15.98 8.06
CA VAL A 142 11.85 16.06 7.11
C VAL A 142 11.24 14.68 6.88
N THR A 143 12.07 13.66 6.65
CA THR A 143 11.59 12.27 6.48
C THR A 143 10.88 11.77 7.74
N TRP A 144 11.43 12.05 8.92
CA TRP A 144 10.83 11.68 10.19
C TRP A 144 9.48 12.37 10.39
N ALA A 145 9.39 13.67 10.11
CA ALA A 145 8.16 14.46 10.24
C ALA A 145 7.09 14.01 9.23
N ALA A 146 7.49 13.69 7.99
CA ALA A 146 6.60 13.24 6.94
C ALA A 146 6.05 11.83 7.20
N ARG A 147 6.87 10.89 7.70
CA ARG A 147 6.39 9.56 8.11
C ARG A 147 5.73 9.63 9.48
N ARG A 148 4.41 9.68 9.51
CA ARG A 148 3.66 9.48 10.76
C ARG A 148 3.90 8.05 11.28
N PRO A 149 3.96 7.87 12.61
CA PRO A 149 3.98 6.52 13.17
C PRO A 149 2.73 5.77 12.69
N ALA A 150 2.87 4.46 12.48
CA ALA A 150 1.72 3.63 12.17
C ALA A 150 0.69 3.81 13.30
N THR A 151 -0.50 4.26 12.95
CA THR A 151 -1.61 4.44 13.89
C THR A 151 -2.01 3.10 14.51
N ASP A 152 -1.78 2.01 13.78
CA ASP A 152 -2.09 0.65 14.21
C ASP A 152 -0.97 -0.33 13.84
N PRO A 153 -0.01 -0.59 14.75
CA PRO A 153 1.09 -1.53 14.51
C PRO A 153 0.63 -2.99 14.30
N PHE A 154 -0.46 -3.41 14.96
CA PHE A 154 -0.99 -4.77 14.83
C PHE A 154 -1.59 -5.00 13.45
N PHE A 155 -2.41 -4.06 12.98
CA PHE A 155 -2.95 -4.11 11.63
C PHE A 155 -1.84 -4.09 10.57
N GLN A 156 -0.79 -3.28 10.76
CA GLN A 156 0.34 -3.29 9.83
C GLN A 156 1.09 -4.64 9.80
N LEU A 157 1.10 -5.40 10.89
CA LEU A 157 1.60 -6.78 10.85
C LEU A 157 0.73 -7.67 9.96
N LEU A 158 -0.59 -7.60 10.11
CA LEU A 158 -1.53 -8.36 9.26
C LEU A 158 -1.37 -7.97 7.80
N VAL A 159 -1.31 -6.67 7.50
CA VAL A 159 -1.06 -6.14 6.15
C VAL A 159 0.23 -6.71 5.58
N ARG A 160 1.32 -6.72 6.34
CA ARG A 160 2.61 -7.27 5.90
C ARG A 160 2.49 -8.76 5.56
N ARG A 161 1.92 -9.57 6.47
CA ARG A 161 1.75 -11.02 6.25
C ARG A 161 0.84 -11.30 5.06
N ALA A 162 -0.30 -10.63 4.96
CA ALA A 162 -1.22 -10.77 3.82
C ALA A 162 -0.56 -10.36 2.50
N SER A 163 0.25 -9.30 2.49
CA SER A 163 0.98 -8.85 1.29
C SER A 163 2.06 -9.84 0.87
N ASP A 164 2.79 -10.44 1.82
CA ASP A 164 3.87 -11.39 1.53
C ASP A 164 3.37 -12.63 0.77
N ARG A 165 2.08 -12.97 0.86
CA ARG A 165 1.43 -14.03 0.08
C ARG A 165 1.50 -13.82 -1.43
N TYR A 166 1.70 -12.58 -1.89
CA TYR A 166 1.75 -12.22 -3.31
C TYR A 166 3.17 -12.21 -3.89
N LEU A 167 4.20 -12.46 -3.07
CA LEU A 167 5.59 -12.32 -3.50
C LEU A 167 5.95 -13.28 -4.64
N ASP A 168 5.45 -14.50 -4.60
CA ASP A 168 5.69 -15.52 -5.63
C ASP A 168 4.94 -15.25 -6.94
N SER A 169 3.94 -14.38 -6.89
CA SER A 169 3.18 -13.89 -8.05
C SER A 169 3.83 -12.66 -8.70
N GLY A 170 4.83 -12.06 -8.04
CA GLY A 170 5.63 -10.95 -8.57
C GLY A 170 5.79 -9.79 -7.58
N ILE A 171 6.90 -9.05 -7.71
CA ILE A 171 7.14 -7.83 -6.91
C ILE A 171 6.05 -6.79 -7.12
N THR A 172 5.52 -6.68 -8.34
CA THR A 172 4.43 -5.75 -8.65
C THR A 172 3.13 -6.12 -7.95
N ALA A 173 2.80 -7.41 -7.86
CA ALA A 173 1.63 -7.89 -7.11
C ALA A 173 1.81 -7.66 -5.61
N TRP A 174 3.00 -7.97 -5.08
CA TRP A 174 3.36 -7.70 -3.69
C TRP A 174 3.30 -6.21 -3.31
N GLU A 175 3.89 -5.31 -4.11
CA GLU A 175 3.83 -3.85 -3.85
C GLU A 175 2.40 -3.32 -3.98
N PHE A 176 1.61 -3.84 -4.94
CA PHE A 176 0.21 -3.47 -5.08
C PHE A 176 -0.61 -3.88 -3.85
N ALA A 177 -0.47 -5.15 -3.40
CA ALA A 177 -1.12 -5.66 -2.20
C ALA A 177 -0.76 -4.81 -0.98
N ARG A 178 0.54 -4.58 -0.76
CA ARG A 178 1.05 -3.77 0.36
C ARG A 178 0.52 -2.35 0.34
N GLY A 179 0.55 -1.68 -0.81
CA GLY A 179 0.06 -0.31 -0.96
C GLY A 179 -1.44 -0.19 -0.73
N LYS A 180 -2.22 -1.15 -1.24
CA LYS A 180 -3.69 -1.16 -1.08
C LYS A 180 -4.10 -1.47 0.37
N LEU A 181 -3.59 -2.55 0.93
CA LEU A 181 -3.93 -2.99 2.29
C LEU A 181 -3.52 -1.96 3.36
N SER A 182 -2.40 -1.26 3.17
CA SER A 182 -1.94 -0.24 4.11
C SER A 182 -2.63 1.12 3.97
N GLY A 183 -3.08 1.48 2.76
CA GLY A 183 -3.55 2.82 2.44
C GLY A 183 -5.07 2.99 2.30
N ASP A 184 -5.83 1.91 2.09
CA ASP A 184 -7.28 1.97 1.92
C ASP A 184 -8.00 1.58 3.23
N PRO A 185 -8.79 2.49 3.85
CA PRO A 185 -9.43 2.24 5.15
C PRO A 185 -10.46 1.10 5.11
N VAL A 186 -10.93 0.71 3.91
CA VAL A 186 -11.89 -0.39 3.76
C VAL A 186 -11.36 -1.70 4.32
N TYR A 187 -10.05 -1.96 4.25
CA TYR A 187 -9.47 -3.22 4.71
C TYR A 187 -9.45 -3.31 6.25
N ALA A 188 -9.17 -2.20 6.93
CA ALA A 188 -9.27 -2.13 8.38
C ALA A 188 -10.75 -2.24 8.82
N ALA A 189 -11.65 -1.55 8.11
CA ALA A 189 -13.09 -1.63 8.35
C ALA A 189 -13.62 -3.06 8.17
N ALA A 190 -13.22 -3.76 7.11
CA ALA A 190 -13.65 -5.12 6.82
C ALA A 190 -13.31 -6.13 7.94
N LEU A 191 -12.20 -5.93 8.66
CA LEU A 191 -11.88 -6.73 9.85
C LEU A 191 -12.63 -6.31 11.11
N SER A 192 -13.05 -5.04 11.17
CA SER A 192 -13.67 -4.45 12.37
C SER A 192 -15.19 -4.53 12.35
N ILE A 193 -15.80 -4.78 11.19
CA ILE A 193 -17.24 -4.95 11.08
C ILE A 193 -17.61 -6.23 11.81
N ALA A 194 -18.39 -6.06 12.88
CA ALA A 194 -18.93 -7.18 13.61
C ALA A 194 -19.85 -7.98 12.69
N PHE A 195 -19.52 -9.26 12.51
CA PHE A 195 -20.41 -10.25 11.94
C PHE A 195 -20.80 -11.21 13.06
N PRO A 196 -21.79 -10.87 13.90
CA PRO A 196 -22.18 -11.71 15.02
C PRO A 196 -22.57 -13.10 14.47
N ALA A 197 -21.88 -14.15 14.93
CA ALA A 197 -22.14 -15.54 14.56
C ALA A 197 -21.92 -15.90 13.07
N ALA A 198 -21.22 -15.10 12.27
CA ALA A 198 -20.92 -15.48 10.89
C ALA A 198 -19.76 -16.49 10.85
N THR A 199 -20.08 -17.78 11.00
CA THR A 199 -19.12 -18.88 10.84
C THR A 199 -19.09 -19.45 9.43
N GLY A 200 -20.10 -19.21 8.59
CA GLY A 200 -20.20 -19.89 7.30
C GLY A 200 -19.30 -19.30 6.20
N THR A 201 -19.90 -18.77 5.13
CA THR A 201 -19.20 -18.39 3.90
C THR A 201 -19.09 -16.88 3.72
N LEU A 202 -17.86 -16.39 3.50
CA LEU A 202 -17.56 -15.06 3.00
C LEU A 202 -17.37 -15.12 1.47
N LEU A 203 -18.17 -14.38 0.73
CA LEU A 203 -18.11 -14.28 -0.73
C LEU A 203 -17.68 -12.87 -1.16
N ASP A 204 -16.50 -12.74 -1.75
CA ASP A 204 -15.97 -11.49 -2.30
C ASP A 204 -16.18 -11.45 -3.83
N ILE A 205 -17.13 -10.65 -4.29
CA ILE A 205 -17.46 -10.51 -5.70
C ILE A 205 -16.62 -9.36 -6.27
N GLY A 206 -16.00 -9.58 -7.43
CA GLY A 206 -15.01 -8.66 -7.97
C GLY A 206 -13.76 -8.59 -7.10
N CYS A 207 -13.36 -9.72 -6.50
CA CYS A 207 -12.31 -9.77 -5.47
C CYS A 207 -10.93 -9.26 -5.95
N GLY A 208 -10.74 -9.12 -7.27
CA GLY A 208 -9.48 -8.69 -7.84
C GLY A 208 -8.36 -9.66 -7.47
N GLN A 209 -7.32 -9.15 -6.81
CA GLN A 209 -6.22 -10.00 -6.31
C GLN A 209 -6.60 -10.76 -5.04
N GLY A 210 -7.83 -10.63 -4.50
CA GLY A 210 -8.25 -11.33 -3.29
C GLY A 210 -7.66 -10.73 -2.01
N LEU A 211 -7.40 -9.41 -2.01
CA LEU A 211 -6.72 -8.73 -0.89
C LEU A 211 -7.51 -8.83 0.41
N THR A 212 -8.84 -8.66 0.36
CA THR A 212 -9.69 -8.77 1.54
C THR A 212 -9.71 -10.21 2.07
N LEU A 213 -9.87 -11.20 1.18
CA LEU A 213 -9.81 -12.62 1.54
C LEU A 213 -8.46 -12.98 2.18
N ALA A 214 -7.35 -12.49 1.63
CA ALA A 214 -6.01 -12.74 2.17
C ALA A 214 -5.85 -12.11 3.57
N LEU A 215 -6.39 -10.92 3.78
CA LEU A 215 -6.35 -10.25 5.08
C LEU A 215 -7.21 -10.98 6.12
N VAL A 216 -8.41 -11.43 5.76
CA VAL A 216 -9.30 -12.23 6.62
C VAL A 216 -8.65 -13.57 6.97
N ALA A 217 -8.06 -14.26 5.99
CA ALA A 217 -7.36 -15.52 6.22
C ALA A 217 -6.19 -15.36 7.21
N GLU A 218 -5.38 -14.30 7.06
CA GLU A 218 -4.28 -14.00 7.99
C GLU A 218 -4.78 -13.60 9.38
N ALA A 219 -5.91 -12.89 9.49
CA ALA A 219 -6.52 -12.55 10.76
C ALA A 219 -7.03 -13.82 11.49
N GLN A 220 -7.73 -14.70 10.77
CA GLN A 220 -8.20 -15.99 11.27
C GLN A 220 -7.03 -16.87 11.73
N GLN A 221 -5.97 -16.96 10.93
CA GLN A 221 -4.78 -17.75 11.29
C GLN A 221 -4.07 -17.16 12.51
N THR A 222 -3.91 -15.84 12.58
CA THR A 222 -3.30 -15.16 13.73
C THR A 222 -4.07 -15.43 15.03
N ALA A 223 -5.41 -15.47 14.97
CA ALA A 223 -6.23 -15.84 16.12
C ALA A 223 -6.12 -17.32 16.49
N ARG A 224 -6.14 -18.24 15.52
CA ARG A 224 -5.96 -19.68 15.76
C ARG A 224 -4.63 -20.03 16.42
N GLU A 225 -3.58 -19.28 16.10
CA GLU A 225 -2.25 -19.43 16.69
C GLU A 225 -2.08 -18.71 18.05
N GLY A 226 -3.15 -18.11 18.59
CA GLY A 226 -3.12 -17.39 19.87
C GLY A 226 -2.29 -16.10 19.84
N ALA A 227 -2.02 -15.56 18.65
CA ALA A 227 -1.22 -14.36 18.44
C ALA A 227 -2.05 -13.09 18.18
N TRP A 228 -3.39 -13.18 18.32
CA TRP A 228 -4.30 -12.05 18.17
C TRP A 228 -4.17 -11.06 19.33
N ASP A 229 -4.32 -9.77 19.04
CA ASP A 229 -4.34 -8.72 20.06
C ASP A 229 -5.71 -8.71 20.76
N THR A 230 -5.76 -9.31 21.95
CA THR A 230 -6.98 -9.48 22.75
C THR A 230 -7.56 -8.17 23.29
N SER A 231 -6.88 -7.03 23.11
CA SER A 231 -7.49 -5.72 23.38
C SER A 231 -8.52 -5.31 22.33
N ARG A 232 -8.62 -6.07 21.23
CA ARG A 232 -9.52 -5.84 20.11
C ARG A 232 -10.68 -6.84 20.12
N PRO A 233 -11.79 -6.53 19.44
CA PRO A 233 -12.77 -7.55 19.09
C PRO A 233 -12.10 -8.74 18.38
N ASP A 234 -12.65 -9.93 18.60
CA ASP A 234 -12.22 -11.12 17.87
C ASP A 234 -12.35 -10.90 16.35
N PRO A 235 -11.42 -11.43 15.54
CA PRO A 235 -11.53 -11.29 14.10
C PRO A 235 -12.71 -12.11 13.58
N PRO A 236 -13.27 -11.74 12.41
CA PRO A 236 -14.25 -12.58 11.75
C PRO A 236 -13.68 -13.98 11.50
N GLN A 237 -14.52 -15.02 11.70
CA GLN A 237 -14.15 -16.42 11.54
C GLN A 237 -15.09 -17.06 10.52
N PHE A 238 -14.65 -17.22 9.27
CA PHE A 238 -15.41 -17.94 8.24
C PHE A 238 -14.81 -19.32 7.98
N ASP A 239 -15.69 -20.31 7.83
CA ASP A 239 -15.39 -21.69 7.46
C ASP A 239 -14.97 -21.77 5.98
N ARG A 240 -15.55 -20.91 5.14
CA ARG A 240 -15.26 -20.85 3.71
C ARG A 240 -15.06 -19.43 3.22
N LEU A 241 -13.98 -19.22 2.48
CA LEU A 241 -13.69 -17.98 1.78
C LEU A 241 -13.82 -18.22 0.27
N VAL A 242 -14.61 -17.40 -0.42
CA VAL A 242 -14.84 -17.51 -1.87
C VAL A 242 -14.62 -16.16 -2.54
N GLY A 243 -13.88 -16.13 -3.64
CA GLY A 243 -13.68 -14.96 -4.47
C GLY A 243 -14.16 -15.20 -5.90
N VAL A 244 -14.91 -14.26 -6.48
CA VAL A 244 -15.32 -14.30 -7.90
C VAL A 244 -14.68 -13.11 -8.61
N GLU A 245 -13.84 -13.36 -9.62
CA GLU A 245 -13.18 -12.29 -10.40
C GLU A 245 -13.37 -12.50 -11.90
N LEU A 246 -13.90 -11.47 -12.57
CA LEU A 246 -14.19 -11.51 -14.00
C LEU A 246 -12.94 -11.73 -14.86
N ARG A 247 -11.77 -11.21 -14.45
CA ARG A 247 -10.54 -11.26 -15.26
C ARG A 247 -9.67 -12.47 -14.91
N PRO A 248 -9.49 -13.44 -15.82
CA PRO A 248 -8.75 -14.68 -15.52
C PRO A 248 -7.30 -14.48 -15.10
N ARG A 249 -6.63 -13.44 -15.62
CA ARG A 249 -5.25 -13.12 -15.21
C ARG A 249 -5.17 -12.67 -13.75
N ILE A 250 -6.17 -11.92 -13.29
CA ILE A 250 -6.19 -11.37 -11.92
C ILE A 250 -6.67 -12.45 -10.94
N ALA A 251 -7.69 -13.22 -11.32
CA ALA A 251 -8.15 -14.39 -10.57
C ALA A 251 -7.02 -15.38 -10.31
N ARG A 252 -6.13 -15.63 -11.29
CA ARG A 252 -4.94 -16.49 -11.08
C ARG A 252 -3.96 -15.97 -10.03
N ILE A 253 -3.80 -14.65 -9.89
CA ILE A 253 -2.95 -14.06 -8.85
C ILE A 253 -3.59 -14.31 -7.48
N ALA A 254 -4.89 -14.07 -7.35
CA ALA A 254 -5.65 -14.31 -6.13
C ALA A 254 -5.59 -15.79 -5.73
N ALA A 255 -5.91 -16.70 -6.67
CA ALA A 255 -5.87 -18.14 -6.45
C ALA A 255 -4.50 -18.62 -5.98
N ARG A 256 -3.42 -18.06 -6.55
CA ARG A 256 -2.05 -18.41 -6.15
C ARG A 256 -1.67 -17.90 -4.76
N ALA A 257 -2.12 -16.71 -4.39
CA ALA A 257 -1.86 -16.13 -3.06
C ALA A 257 -2.70 -16.78 -1.95
N LEU A 258 -3.93 -17.20 -2.27
CA LEU A 258 -4.89 -17.77 -1.31
C LEU A 258 -4.77 -19.30 -1.21
N GLU A 259 -4.40 -19.97 -2.30
CA GLU A 259 -4.26 -21.44 -2.37
C GLU A 259 -5.52 -22.18 -1.88
N HIS A 260 -5.41 -22.90 -0.76
CA HIS A 260 -6.47 -23.68 -0.14
C HIS A 260 -7.23 -22.89 0.92
N GLU A 261 -6.81 -21.67 1.25
CA GLU A 261 -7.46 -20.83 2.26
C GLU A 261 -8.69 -20.11 1.67
N ALA A 262 -8.79 -19.98 0.35
CA ALA A 262 -9.98 -19.50 -0.33
C ALA A 262 -10.15 -20.12 -1.72
N GLU A 263 -11.39 -20.35 -2.10
CA GLU A 263 -11.74 -20.72 -3.47
C GLU A 263 -11.82 -19.48 -4.34
N VAL A 264 -11.12 -19.45 -5.47
CA VAL A 264 -11.17 -18.34 -6.42
C VAL A 264 -11.69 -18.81 -7.76
N VAL A 265 -12.83 -18.28 -8.17
CA VAL A 265 -13.51 -18.61 -9.42
C VAL A 265 -13.35 -17.44 -10.40
N SER A 266 -12.93 -17.74 -11.63
CA SER A 266 -12.93 -16.75 -12.70
C SER A 266 -14.23 -16.86 -13.50
N ALA A 267 -15.16 -15.95 -13.24
CA ALA A 267 -16.47 -15.94 -13.90
C ALA A 267 -17.13 -14.56 -13.82
N ASP A 268 -18.18 -14.35 -14.61
CA ASP A 268 -19.10 -13.24 -14.42
C ASP A 268 -20.08 -13.56 -13.29
N ALA A 269 -20.00 -12.81 -12.19
CA ALA A 269 -20.85 -13.02 -11.02
C ALA A 269 -22.35 -12.89 -11.30
N ARG A 270 -22.74 -12.27 -12.42
CA ARG A 270 -24.15 -12.15 -12.84
C ARG A 270 -24.70 -13.46 -13.43
N GLU A 271 -23.82 -14.33 -13.91
CA GLU A 271 -24.17 -15.54 -14.68
C GLU A 271 -23.67 -16.84 -14.04
N ALA A 272 -22.66 -16.76 -13.16
CA ALA A 272 -21.93 -17.91 -12.64
C ALA A 272 -22.70 -18.84 -11.70
N GLY A 273 -23.85 -18.40 -11.15
CA GLY A 273 -24.51 -19.08 -10.04
C GLY A 273 -23.69 -18.95 -8.75
N LEU A 274 -23.99 -17.93 -7.95
CA LEU A 274 -23.22 -17.65 -6.74
C LEU A 274 -23.48 -18.71 -5.65
N PRO A 275 -22.45 -19.17 -4.92
CA PRO A 275 -22.65 -20.09 -3.81
C PRO A 275 -23.39 -19.40 -2.67
N GLY A 276 -24.09 -20.21 -1.85
CA GLY A 276 -24.69 -19.71 -0.61
C GLY A 276 -23.66 -19.02 0.28
N ALA A 277 -24.00 -17.84 0.80
CA ALA A 277 -23.11 -17.00 1.59
C ALA A 277 -23.81 -16.37 2.79
N ASP A 278 -23.05 -16.12 3.84
CA ASP A 278 -23.49 -15.37 5.02
C ASP A 278 -23.11 -13.89 4.88
N VAL A 279 -21.96 -13.64 4.27
CA VAL A 279 -21.47 -12.30 4.02
C VAL A 279 -21.02 -12.19 2.57
N VAL A 280 -21.51 -11.16 1.88
CA VAL A 280 -21.08 -10.81 0.52
C VAL A 280 -20.38 -9.46 0.52
N LEU A 281 -19.21 -9.38 -0.10
CA LEU A 281 -18.47 -8.14 -0.32
C LEU A 281 -18.60 -7.70 -1.78
N LEU A 282 -18.87 -6.41 -1.96
CA LEU A 282 -18.92 -5.72 -3.24
C LEU A 282 -18.11 -4.42 -3.13
N PHE A 283 -16.78 -4.54 -3.20
CA PHE A 283 -15.90 -3.38 -3.11
C PHE A 283 -15.47 -2.89 -4.48
N ASP A 284 -15.91 -1.69 -4.86
CA ASP A 284 -15.58 -1.06 -6.15
C ASP A 284 -16.05 -1.86 -7.38
N VAL A 285 -17.24 -2.48 -7.29
CA VAL A 285 -17.76 -3.39 -8.33
C VAL A 285 -18.92 -2.77 -9.09
N LEU A 286 -19.94 -2.29 -8.38
CA LEU A 286 -21.23 -1.94 -8.98
C LEU A 286 -21.09 -0.75 -9.92
N HIS A 287 -20.25 0.24 -9.61
CA HIS A 287 -20.04 1.36 -10.52
C HIS A 287 -19.42 0.98 -11.87
N MET A 288 -18.87 -0.23 -12.02
CA MET A 288 -18.38 -0.74 -13.31
C MET A 288 -19.49 -1.31 -14.20
N LEU A 289 -20.72 -1.45 -13.67
CA LEU A 289 -21.85 -2.05 -14.35
C LEU A 289 -22.88 -0.98 -14.77
N PRO A 290 -23.61 -1.18 -15.88
CA PRO A 290 -24.81 -0.40 -16.19
C PRO A 290 -25.94 -0.70 -15.18
N ASP A 291 -27.03 0.08 -15.22
CA ASP A 291 -28.13 0.01 -14.24
C ASP A 291 -28.73 -1.41 -14.12
N ASP A 292 -29.05 -2.01 -15.26
CA ASP A 292 -29.56 -3.38 -15.37
C ASP A 292 -28.55 -4.40 -14.82
N GLY A 293 -27.27 -4.21 -15.10
CA GLY A 293 -26.18 -5.04 -14.57
C GLY A 293 -26.03 -4.94 -13.05
N GLN A 294 -26.16 -3.74 -12.49
CA GLN A 294 -26.14 -3.53 -11.04
C GLN A 294 -27.29 -4.27 -10.37
N ARG A 295 -28.52 -4.10 -10.89
CA ARG A 295 -29.72 -4.76 -10.34
C ARG A 295 -29.66 -6.27 -10.51
N ALA A 296 -29.21 -6.77 -11.66
CA ALA A 296 -29.00 -8.21 -11.87
C ALA A 296 -28.03 -8.81 -10.85
N LEU A 297 -26.90 -8.13 -10.59
CA LEU A 297 -25.93 -8.58 -9.59
C LEU A 297 -26.51 -8.53 -8.17
N LEU A 298 -27.21 -7.46 -7.80
CA LEU A 298 -27.85 -7.35 -6.48
C LEU A 298 -28.90 -8.44 -6.25
N ARG A 299 -29.67 -8.82 -7.27
CA ARG A 299 -30.62 -9.95 -7.19
C ARG A 299 -29.91 -11.29 -7.03
N ALA A 300 -28.81 -11.51 -7.75
CA ALA A 300 -28.00 -12.72 -7.59
C ALA A 300 -27.41 -12.79 -6.17
N VAL A 301 -26.93 -11.67 -5.62
CA VAL A 301 -26.43 -11.58 -4.25
C VAL A 301 -27.52 -11.84 -3.22
N HIS A 302 -28.70 -11.24 -3.39
CA HIS A 302 -29.85 -11.50 -2.51
C HIS A 302 -30.24 -12.99 -2.53
N ALA A 303 -30.20 -13.64 -3.69
CA ALA A 303 -30.52 -15.07 -3.82
C ALA A 303 -29.46 -15.98 -3.17
N ALA A 304 -28.20 -15.53 -3.13
CA ALA A 304 -27.10 -16.26 -2.50
C ALA A 304 -27.06 -16.10 -0.97
N LEU A 305 -27.63 -15.01 -0.43
CA LEU A 305 -27.61 -14.73 1.00
C LEU A 305 -28.68 -15.51 1.75
N GLY A 306 -28.30 -16.06 2.91
CA GLY A 306 -29.25 -16.59 3.88
C GLY A 306 -30.11 -15.49 4.53
N PRO A 307 -31.15 -15.84 5.32
CA PRO A 307 -32.06 -14.88 5.94
C PRO A 307 -31.38 -13.85 6.86
N THR A 308 -30.29 -14.25 7.53
CA THR A 308 -29.47 -13.41 8.40
C THR A 308 -28.26 -12.81 7.68
N GLY A 309 -28.16 -13.05 6.37
CA GLY A 309 -27.02 -12.68 5.55
C GLY A 309 -26.87 -11.17 5.40
N ARG A 310 -25.63 -10.73 5.17
CA ARG A 310 -25.27 -9.32 5.01
C ARG A 310 -24.47 -9.09 3.74
N VAL A 311 -24.72 -7.95 3.10
CA VAL A 311 -23.88 -7.44 2.01
C VAL A 311 -23.18 -6.17 2.45
N LEU A 312 -21.89 -6.07 2.16
CA LEU A 312 -21.07 -4.88 2.34
C LEU A 312 -20.70 -4.33 0.98
N VAL A 313 -21.13 -3.11 0.71
CA VAL A 313 -20.88 -2.42 -0.56
C VAL A 313 -19.98 -1.22 -0.28
N ARG A 314 -18.86 -1.12 -0.99
CA ARG A 314 -18.07 0.11 -1.05
C ARG A 314 -18.24 0.70 -2.43
N GLU A 315 -18.73 1.94 -2.47
CA GLU A 315 -18.84 2.71 -3.70
C GLU A 315 -18.46 4.18 -3.50
N ALA A 316 -18.08 4.84 -4.59
CA ALA A 316 -17.85 6.28 -4.58
C ALA A 316 -19.18 7.04 -4.57
N ASP A 317 -19.30 8.04 -3.70
CA ASP A 317 -20.49 8.91 -3.65
C ASP A 317 -20.40 10.01 -4.71
N ALA A 318 -21.29 9.95 -5.70
CA ALA A 318 -21.37 10.91 -6.78
C ALA A 318 -21.69 12.35 -6.30
N SER A 319 -22.24 12.51 -5.09
CA SER A 319 -22.57 13.82 -4.51
C SER A 319 -21.34 14.57 -3.96
N ALA A 320 -20.17 13.94 -3.88
CA ALA A 320 -19.02 14.48 -3.17
C ALA A 320 -18.15 15.51 -3.94
N GLY A 321 -18.74 16.19 -4.92
CA GLY A 321 -18.12 17.32 -5.62
C GLY A 321 -16.76 16.99 -6.27
N TRP A 322 -15.70 17.69 -5.86
CA TRP A 322 -14.36 17.54 -6.46
C TRP A 322 -13.70 16.20 -6.17
N ARG A 323 -13.97 15.58 -5.01
CA ARG A 323 -13.44 14.25 -4.66
C ARG A 323 -13.97 13.17 -5.60
N TYR A 324 -15.24 13.27 -5.96
CA TYR A 324 -15.84 12.42 -6.99
C TYR A 324 -15.19 12.61 -8.38
N ARG A 325 -14.82 13.86 -8.75
CA ARG A 325 -14.09 14.11 -10.01
C ARG A 325 -12.72 13.41 -10.03
N MET A 326 -12.01 13.35 -8.89
CA MET A 326 -10.74 12.60 -8.79
C MET A 326 -10.94 11.10 -8.95
N VAL A 327 -11.97 10.51 -8.32
CA VAL A 327 -12.31 9.09 -8.50
C VAL A 327 -12.59 8.79 -9.98
N ARG A 328 -13.37 9.64 -10.64
CA ARG A 328 -13.72 9.48 -12.05
C ARG A 328 -12.50 9.56 -12.97
N LEU A 329 -11.59 10.52 -12.72
CA LEU A 329 -10.34 10.64 -13.47
C LEU A 329 -9.43 9.42 -13.25
N GLY A 330 -9.27 8.99 -12.00
CA GLY A 330 -8.47 7.81 -11.66
C GLY A 330 -8.98 6.53 -12.33
N ASN A 331 -10.29 6.29 -12.30
CA ASN A 331 -10.91 5.16 -12.98
C ASN A 331 -10.77 5.25 -14.51
N ARG A 332 -10.86 6.45 -15.10
CA ARG A 332 -10.65 6.63 -16.54
C ARG A 332 -9.20 6.40 -16.96
N LEU A 333 -8.24 6.89 -16.18
CA LEU A 333 -6.81 6.65 -16.43
C LEU A 333 -6.47 5.17 -16.31
N LYS A 334 -6.98 4.50 -15.27
CA LYS A 334 -6.81 3.05 -15.09
C LYS A 334 -7.39 2.29 -16.29
N ALA A 335 -8.61 2.61 -16.71
CA ALA A 335 -9.24 2.00 -17.88
C ALA A 335 -8.42 2.22 -19.17
N LEU A 336 -7.79 3.39 -19.33
CA LEU A 336 -6.90 3.67 -20.46
C LEU A 336 -5.64 2.77 -20.41
N VAL A 337 -4.97 2.75 -19.27
CA VAL A 337 -3.72 1.98 -19.06
C VAL A 337 -3.96 0.46 -19.16
N THR A 338 -5.15 -0.02 -18.76
CA THR A 338 -5.50 -1.45 -18.84
C THR A 338 -6.16 -1.86 -20.16
N GLY A 339 -6.27 -0.96 -21.14
CA GLY A 339 -6.86 -1.27 -22.46
C GLY A 339 -8.39 -1.41 -22.46
N SER A 340 -9.08 -0.93 -21.43
CA SER A 340 -10.53 -0.98 -21.26
C SER A 340 -11.19 0.38 -21.58
N TRP A 341 -10.76 1.07 -22.64
CA TRP A 341 -11.15 2.47 -22.92
C TRP A 341 -12.66 2.68 -23.17
N ARG A 342 -13.39 1.62 -23.56
CA ARG A 342 -14.85 1.62 -23.72
C ARG A 342 -15.63 1.41 -22.41
N GLN A 343 -14.94 1.17 -21.28
CA GLN A 343 -15.57 0.99 -19.98
C GLN A 343 -16.44 2.19 -19.64
N ARG A 344 -17.72 1.93 -19.41
CA ARG A 344 -18.68 2.89 -18.86
C ARG A 344 -18.76 2.68 -17.36
N PHE A 345 -18.94 3.78 -16.64
CA PHE A 345 -19.10 3.76 -15.19
C PHE A 345 -20.42 4.44 -14.82
N LEU A 346 -21.21 3.79 -13.97
CA LEU A 346 -22.45 4.34 -13.42
C LEU A 346 -22.30 4.52 -11.91
N PHE A 347 -21.86 5.71 -11.51
CA PHE A 347 -21.81 6.09 -10.10
C PHE A 347 -23.19 6.61 -9.65
N ARG A 348 -23.52 6.35 -8.39
CA ARG A 348 -24.76 6.81 -7.76
C ARG A 348 -24.46 7.66 -6.54
N THR A 349 -25.44 8.48 -6.14
CA THR A 349 -25.40 9.13 -4.84
C THR A 349 -25.66 8.11 -3.74
N SER A 350 -25.26 8.42 -2.50
CA SER A 350 -25.62 7.59 -1.34
C SER A 350 -27.14 7.42 -1.17
N ALA A 351 -27.94 8.44 -1.50
CA ALA A 351 -29.40 8.36 -1.49
C ALA A 351 -29.94 7.37 -2.55
N ASP A 352 -29.39 7.41 -3.76
CA ASP A 352 -29.76 6.48 -4.82
C ASP A 352 -29.37 5.04 -4.49
N TRP A 353 -28.20 4.82 -3.88
CA TRP A 353 -27.80 3.50 -3.42
C TRP A 353 -28.76 2.93 -2.38
N ARG A 354 -29.19 3.74 -1.39
CA ARG A 354 -30.21 3.32 -0.42
C ARG A 354 -31.49 2.89 -1.11
N ARG A 355 -31.96 3.69 -2.06
CA ARG A 355 -33.20 3.40 -2.81
C ARG A 355 -33.08 2.10 -3.60
N VAL A 356 -32.02 1.92 -4.40
CA VAL A 356 -31.82 0.73 -5.22
C VAL A 356 -31.67 -0.53 -4.35
N LEU A 357 -30.85 -0.48 -3.30
CA LEU A 357 -30.69 -1.62 -2.38
C LEU A 357 -32.04 -1.99 -1.72
N HIS A 358 -32.83 -1.00 -1.33
CA HIS A 358 -34.15 -1.25 -0.77
C HIS A 358 -35.13 -1.86 -1.78
N GLU A 359 -35.12 -1.40 -3.04
CA GLU A 359 -35.91 -1.98 -4.14
C GLU A 359 -35.52 -3.44 -4.41
N GLU A 360 -34.23 -3.78 -4.31
CA GLU A 360 -33.72 -5.15 -4.53
C GLU A 360 -33.80 -6.04 -3.27
N GLY A 361 -34.51 -5.61 -2.22
CA GLY A 361 -34.81 -6.45 -1.05
C GLY A 361 -33.80 -6.38 0.09
N PHE A 362 -33.01 -5.31 0.20
CA PHE A 362 -32.09 -5.10 1.31
C PHE A 362 -32.54 -3.99 2.28
N VAL A 363 -31.98 -3.98 3.48
CA VAL A 363 -32.13 -2.91 4.47
C VAL A 363 -30.78 -2.19 4.64
N PRO A 364 -30.50 -1.12 3.86
CA PRO A 364 -29.18 -0.50 3.81
C PRO A 364 -28.95 0.53 4.92
N HIS A 365 -27.81 0.42 5.60
CA HIS A 365 -27.21 1.46 6.45
C HIS A 365 -25.97 2.03 5.76
N VAL A 366 -25.89 3.35 5.59
CA VAL A 366 -24.81 4.00 4.83
C VAL A 366 -23.98 4.86 5.77
N GLU A 367 -22.67 4.62 5.76
CA GLU A 367 -21.69 5.36 6.55
C GLU A 367 -20.63 5.98 5.62
N PRO A 368 -20.16 7.22 5.92
CA PRO A 368 -19.03 7.79 5.20
C PRO A 368 -17.76 6.97 5.40
N MET A 369 -17.08 6.62 4.31
CA MET A 369 -15.80 5.88 4.35
C MET A 369 -14.71 6.65 3.58
N GLY A 370 -14.45 7.88 4.04
CA GLY A 370 -13.46 8.78 3.44
C GLY A 370 -12.37 9.28 4.41
N SER A 371 -12.41 8.91 5.69
CA SER A 371 -11.43 9.41 6.68
C SER A 371 -10.01 9.01 6.26
N GLY A 372 -9.13 9.99 6.09
CA GLY A 372 -7.72 9.77 5.72
C GLY A 372 -7.44 9.50 4.23
N THR A 373 -8.43 9.48 3.34
CA THR A 373 -8.21 9.34 1.89
C THR A 373 -8.78 10.53 1.11
N PRO A 374 -8.24 10.85 -0.10
CA PRO A 374 -8.82 11.91 -0.93
C PRO A 374 -10.16 11.52 -1.58
N PHE A 375 -10.59 10.27 -1.41
CA PHE A 375 -11.76 9.71 -2.07
C PHE A 375 -13.00 9.81 -1.18
N ALA A 376 -14.12 10.19 -1.78
CA ALA A 376 -15.40 10.19 -1.10
C ALA A 376 -16.12 8.86 -1.35
N ASN A 377 -15.69 7.83 -0.64
CA ASN A 377 -16.36 6.55 -0.65
C ASN A 377 -17.38 6.48 0.49
N VAL A 378 -18.41 5.69 0.27
CA VAL A 378 -19.36 5.27 1.29
C VAL A 378 -19.23 3.77 1.48
N LEU A 379 -19.39 3.34 2.72
CA LEU A 379 -19.59 1.94 3.04
C LEU A 379 -21.07 1.75 3.34
N ILE A 380 -21.67 0.77 2.69
CA ILE A 380 -23.07 0.42 2.86
C ILE A 380 -23.12 -0.99 3.41
N THR A 381 -23.64 -1.15 4.61
CA THR A 381 -23.94 -2.45 5.20
C THR A 381 -25.42 -2.69 5.05
N ALA A 382 -25.82 -3.80 4.42
CA ALA A 382 -27.24 -4.10 4.22
C ALA A 382 -27.57 -5.54 4.61
N GLY A 383 -28.61 -5.72 5.42
CA GLY A 383 -29.18 -7.03 5.71
C GLY A 383 -30.25 -7.41 4.67
N VAL A 384 -30.55 -8.70 4.56
CA VAL A 384 -31.68 -9.19 3.76
C VAL A 384 -33.00 -8.73 4.39
N ARG A 385 -33.93 -8.22 3.58
CA ARG A 385 -35.27 -7.85 4.02
C ARG A 385 -36.16 -9.09 3.98
N GLU A 386 -36.82 -9.42 5.08
CA GLU A 386 -37.81 -10.49 5.10
C GLU A 386 -38.88 -10.25 4.03
N ARG A 387 -39.10 -11.26 3.17
CA ARG A 387 -40.26 -11.27 2.27
C ARG A 387 -41.49 -11.51 3.13
N ARG A 388 -42.29 -10.47 3.35
CA ARG A 388 -43.63 -10.59 3.91
C ARG A 388 -44.55 -11.36 2.97
#